data_AF-A0A838QGZ5-F1
#
_entry.id   AF-A0A838QGZ5-F1
#
_cell.length_a   1.000
_cell.length_b   1.000
_cell.length_c   1.000
_cell.angle_alpha   90.00
_cell.angle_beta   90.00
_cell.angle_gamma   90.00
#
_symmetry.space_group_name_H-M   'P 1'
#
loop_
_entity.id
_entity.type
_entity.pdbx_description
1 polymer ?
#
loop_
_entity_poly.entity_id
_entity_poly.type
_entity_poly.pdbx_seq_one_letter_code
_entity_poly.pdbx_strand_id
1 'polypeptide(L)' 'LSTSLKVVPAGTFGDVLTTARELAQPGDAVLLSPACSSYDMFRNYEERGDRFRAAVEAL' A
#
# COMPACT_ATOMS: atom_id res chain seq x y z
N LEU A 1 -16.71 -12.09 18.66
CA LEU A 1 -16.66 -11.07 17.60
C LEU A 1 -15.85 -11.68 16.45
N SER A 2 -16.52 -12.15 15.39
CA SER A 2 -15.85 -12.67 14.21
C SER A 2 -15.57 -11.49 13.29
N THR A 3 -14.37 -10.91 13.39
CA THR A 3 -13.97 -9.83 12.49
C THR A 3 -13.53 -10.47 11.17
N SER A 4 -14.40 -10.42 10.17
CA SER A 4 -14.04 -10.85 8.81
C SER A 4 -12.99 -9.88 8.27
N LEU A 5 -11.78 -10.37 7.99
CA LEU A 5 -10.72 -9.58 7.39
C LEU A 5 -11.04 -9.39 5.90
N LYS A 6 -11.22 -8.14 5.46
CA LYS A 6 -11.38 -7.85 4.03
C LYS A 6 -10.01 -7.90 3.36
N VAL A 7 -9.84 -8.85 2.44
CA VAL A 7 -8.67 -8.95 1.56
C VAL A 7 -9.06 -8.46 0.17
N VAL A 8 -8.30 -7.54 -0.39
CA VAL A 8 -8.54 -6.99 -1.73
C VAL A 8 -7.33 -7.29 -2.61
N PRO A 9 -7.47 -8.12 -3.66
CA PRO A 9 -6.42 -8.33 -4.65
C PRO A 9 -6.14 -7.04 -5.43
N ALA A 10 -4.87 -6.77 -5.70
CA ALA A 10 -4.42 -5.64 -6.52
C ALA A 10 -3.33 -6.12 -7.49
N GLY A 11 -3.29 -5.56 -8.70
CA GLY A 11 -2.39 -6.01 -9.77
C GLY A 11 -1.04 -5.29 -9.76
N THR A 12 -1.05 -3.99 -9.54
CA THR A 12 0.15 -3.14 -9.51
C THR A 12 0.31 -2.43 -8.17
N PHE A 13 1.51 -1.91 -7.90
CA PHE A 13 1.73 -1.08 -6.73
C PHE A 13 0.82 0.15 -6.70
N GLY A 14 0.54 0.76 -7.85
CA GLY A 14 -0.38 1.91 -7.95
C GLY A 14 -1.83 1.54 -7.60
N ASP A 15 -2.27 0.35 -8.00
CA ASP A 15 -3.62 -0.14 -7.66
C ASP A 15 -3.79 -0.32 -6.15
N VAL A 16 -2.74 -0.79 -5.45
CA VAL A 16 -2.73 -0.91 -3.98
C VAL A 16 -2.96 0.45 -3.33
N LEU A 17 -2.29 1.50 -3.80
CA LEU A 17 -2.41 2.84 -3.22
C LEU A 17 -3.77 3.47 -3.50
N THR A 18 -4.26 3.33 -4.73
CA THR A 18 -5.59 3.81 -5.11
C THR A 18 -6.66 3.12 -4.24
N THR A 19 -6.58 1.80 -4.12
CA THR A 19 -7.50 1.00 -3.29
C THR A 19 -7.43 1.41 -1.81
N ALA A 20 -6.22 1.58 -1.26
CA ALA A 20 -6.04 2.01 0.12
C ALA A 20 -6.66 3.40 0.36
N ARG A 21 -6.50 4.33 -0.59
CA ARG A 21 -7.08 5.67 -0.51
C ARG A 21 -8.60 5.67 -0.54
N GLU A 22 -9.21 4.82 -1.36
CA GLU A 22 -10.66 4.68 -1.48
C GLU A 22 -11.30 4.03 -0.25
N LEU A 23 -10.58 3.13 0.41
CA LEU A 23 -11.09 2.40 1.59
C LEU A 23 -10.87 3.14 2.91
N ALA A 24 -9.83 3.98 3.02
CA ALA A 24 -9.49 4.67 4.26
C ALA A 24 -10.51 5.78 4.60
N GLN A 25 -10.84 5.91 5.88
CA GLN A 25 -11.71 6.95 6.42
C GLN A 25 -10.93 7.94 7.30
N PRO A 26 -11.47 9.15 7.57
CA PRO A 26 -10.86 10.06 8.52
C PRO A 26 -10.63 9.41 9.88
N GLY A 27 -9.38 9.41 10.36
CA GLY A 27 -8.97 8.76 11.61
C GLY A 27 -8.25 7.43 11.42
N ASP A 28 -8.30 6.83 10.22
CA ASP A 28 -7.54 5.62 9.89
C ASP A 28 -6.06 5.92 9.65
N ALA A 29 -5.23 4.90 9.81
CA ALA A 29 -3.83 4.90 9.39
C ALA A 29 -3.61 3.82 8.32
N VAL A 30 -2.91 4.19 7.24
CA VAL A 30 -2.49 3.26 6.18
C VAL A 30 -1.02 2.92 6.37
N LEU A 31 -0.71 1.63 6.51
CA LEU A 31 0.65 1.13 6.69
C LEU A 31 1.09 0.29 5.48
N LEU A 32 2.21 0.65 4.87
CA LEU A 32 2.92 -0.21 3.93
C LEU A 32 3.83 -1.20 4.68
N SER A 33 3.40 -2.45 4.81
CA SER A 33 4.17 -3.52 5.48
C SER A 33 4.17 -4.83 4.66
N PRO A 34 4.93 -4.90 3.55
CA PRO A 34 4.88 -6.02 2.60
C PRO A 34 5.50 -7.32 3.11
N ALA A 35 6.23 -7.31 4.24
CA ALA A 35 6.88 -8.48 4.87
C ALA A 35 7.79 -9.32 3.92
N CYS A 36 8.12 -8.80 2.74
CA CYS A 36 8.83 -9.50 1.65
C CYS A 36 9.89 -8.59 1.00
N SER A 37 10.86 -9.22 0.34
CA SER A 37 11.87 -8.52 -0.46
C SER A 37 11.21 -7.69 -1.57
N SER A 38 11.84 -6.59 -1.95
CA SER A 38 11.32 -5.65 -2.97
C SER A 38 11.74 -5.96 -4.40
N TYR A 39 12.60 -6.96 -4.60
CA TYR A 39 13.30 -7.20 -5.87
C TYR A 39 12.41 -7.70 -7.02
N ASP A 40 11.16 -8.03 -6.73
CA ASP A 40 10.14 -8.39 -7.72
C ASP A 40 9.66 -7.18 -8.54
N MET A 41 9.54 -6.01 -7.91
CA MET A 41 9.01 -4.79 -8.54
C MET A 41 9.94 -3.57 -8.46
N PHE A 42 10.96 -3.60 -7.60
CA PHE A 42 11.84 -2.47 -7.31
C PHE A 42 13.30 -2.87 -7.19
N ARG A 43 14.22 -1.93 -7.36
CA ARG A 43 15.67 -2.21 -7.21
C ARG A 43 16.07 -2.47 -5.76
N ASN A 44 15.38 -1.87 -4.80
CA ASN A 44 15.62 -2.02 -3.37
C ASN A 44 14.39 -1.55 -2.56
N TYR A 45 14.47 -1.67 -1.23
CA TYR A 45 13.33 -1.33 -0.37
C TYR A 45 13.15 0.19 -0.25
N GLU A 46 14.22 0.96 -0.40
CA GLU A 46 14.21 2.42 -0.43
C GLU A 46 13.41 2.94 -1.62
N GLU A 47 13.63 2.42 -2.83
CA GLU A 47 12.87 2.80 -4.02
C GLU A 47 11.37 2.51 -3.82
N ARG A 48 11.02 1.39 -3.21
CA ARG A 48 9.61 1.08 -2.86
C ARG A 48 9.03 2.09 -1.87
N GLY A 49 9.80 2.48 -0.85
CA GLY A 49 9.42 3.50 0.13
C GLY A 49 9.25 4.88 -0.49
N ASP A 50 10.17 5.30 -1.35
CA ASP A 50 10.11 6.57 -2.08
C ASP A 50 8.90 6.62 -3.01
N ARG A 51 8.56 5.49 -3.66
CA ARG A 51 7.36 5.37 -4.50
C ARG A 51 6.07 5.51 -3.69
N PHE A 52 6.01 4.89 -2.51
CA PHE A 52 4.89 5.06 -1.58
C PHE A 52 4.75 6.52 -1.16
N ARG A 53 5.86 7.14 -0.71
CA ARG A 53 5.90 8.52 -0.25
C ARG A 53 5.44 9.49 -1.35
N ALA A 54 6.01 9.39 -2.55
CA ALA A 54 5.67 10.26 -3.67
C ALA A 54 4.18 10.15 -4.06
N ALA A 55 3.62 8.94 -4.01
CA ALA A 55 2.20 8.75 -4.27
C ALA A 55 1.31 9.35 -3.17
N VAL A 56 1.69 9.22 -1.89
CA VAL A 56 0.97 9.85 -0.77
C VAL A 56 1.03 11.37 -0.83
N GLU A 57 2.18 11.95 -1.20
CA GLU A 57 2.35 13.40 -1.38
C GLU A 57 1.54 13.97 -2.57
N ALA A 58 1.08 13.11 -3.49
CA ALA A 58 0.30 13.48 -4.66
C ALA A 58 -1.23 13.28 -4.51
N LEU A 59 -1.70 12.82 -3.35
CA LEU A 59 -3.14 12.61 -3.02
C LEU A 59 -3.90 13.92 -2.79
#